data_AF-A0A3N9NN84-F1
#
_entry.id   AF-A0A3N9NN84-F1
#
_cell.length_a   1.000
_cell.length_b   1.000
_cell.length_c   1.000
_cell.angle_alpha   90.00
_cell.angle_beta   90.00
_cell.angle_gamma   90.00
#
_symmetry.space_group_name_H-M   'P 1'
#
loop_
_entity.id
_entity.type
_entity.pdbx_description
1 polymer ?
#
loop_
_entity_poly.entity_id
_entity_poly.type
_entity_poly.pdbx_seq_one_letter_code
_entity_poly.pdbx_strand_id
1 'polypeptide(L)'
;MSCDQIKKQIVAFYKDELANSTKREIENHLEKCAACRTAFESFQRTWQQLDDIAEEKPSEKLAEQFYTMLAGYQQGLRETQQEGSWLGFGRKSVAAKLAFQLSVAAMLLAAGFMLGIAVRSGSRGEVAQLAGELDDMRQMVMLSMLKQQSSADRLQAINYSSMVEPCEDIRAALQYTVETDPNTNVRLAALRALRPFAGDADTRQKIISSFSQQTSPLVQIEIIDFIRQTENPAELLHLLEQDEDVHNAVRQHIKWTIGTLKRDSL
;
A
#
# COMPACT_ATOMS: atom_id res chain seq x y z
N MET A 1 -20.66 4.48 -43.43
CA MET A 1 -19.97 4.68 -42.15
C MET A 1 -20.55 5.88 -41.41
N SER A 2 -20.59 5.82 -40.07
CA SER A 2 -20.93 6.96 -39.21
C SER A 2 -19.69 7.82 -38.90
N CYS A 3 -19.90 9.08 -38.52
CA CYS A 3 -18.83 10.01 -38.19
C CYS A 3 -17.93 9.53 -37.04
N ASP A 4 -18.50 8.84 -36.05
CA ASP A 4 -17.73 8.31 -34.90
C ASP A 4 -16.84 7.12 -35.28
N GLN A 5 -17.22 6.32 -36.28
CA GLN A 5 -16.39 5.22 -36.77
C GLN A 5 -15.13 5.75 -37.46
N ILE A 6 -15.27 6.85 -38.20
CA ILE A 6 -14.14 7.48 -38.93
C ILE A 6 -13.16 8.11 -37.96
N LYS A 7 -13.65 8.83 -36.94
CA LYS A 7 -12.80 9.42 -35.91
C LYS A 7 -11.90 8.39 -35.22
N LYS A 8 -12.39 7.16 -35.02
CA LYS A 8 -11.62 6.06 -34.41
C LYS A 8 -10.58 5.44 -35.35
N GLN A 9 -10.74 5.60 -36.66
CA GLN A 9 -9.88 4.95 -37.66
C GLN A 9 -8.86 5.89 -38.32
N ILE A 10 -8.85 7.18 -37.92
CA ILE A 10 -8.01 8.22 -38.54
C ILE A 10 -6.50 7.94 -38.45
N VAL A 11 -6.02 7.42 -37.32
CA VAL A 11 -4.59 7.11 -37.10
C VAL A 11 -4.16 5.91 -37.94
N ALA A 12 -4.96 4.84 -37.96
CA ALA A 12 -4.69 3.63 -38.73
C ALA A 12 -4.72 3.90 -40.24
N PHE A 13 -5.59 4.83 -40.68
CA PHE A 13 -5.61 5.28 -42.07
C PHE A 13 -4.28 5.97 -42.46
N TYR A 14 -3.73 6.83 -41.61
CA TYR A 14 -2.49 7.57 -41.88
C TYR A 14 -1.23 6.67 -41.82
N LYS A 15 -1.21 5.66 -40.96
CA LYS A 15 -0.13 4.66 -40.88
C LYS A 15 -0.16 3.62 -42.02
N ASP A 16 -1.08 3.75 -42.96
CA ASP A 16 -1.32 2.81 -44.06
C ASP A 16 -1.76 1.40 -43.61
N GLU A 17 -2.25 1.24 -42.38
CA GLU A 17 -2.56 -0.05 -41.73
C GLU A 17 -3.99 -0.58 -42.02
N LEU A 18 -4.81 0.14 -42.80
CA LEU A 18 -6.19 -0.24 -43.11
C LEU A 18 -6.35 -1.02 -44.43
N ALA A 19 -7.36 -1.89 -44.49
CA ALA A 19 -7.74 -2.60 -45.71
C ALA A 19 -8.26 -1.63 -46.79
N ASN A 20 -7.97 -1.94 -48.06
CA ASN A 20 -8.32 -1.09 -49.22
C ASN A 20 -9.83 -0.82 -49.38
N SER A 21 -10.70 -1.74 -48.92
CA SER A 21 -12.16 -1.52 -48.90
C SER A 21 -12.55 -0.43 -47.90
N THR A 22 -11.99 -0.46 -46.70
CA THR A 22 -12.25 0.52 -45.63
C THR A 22 -11.69 1.90 -45.97
N LYS A 23 -10.54 1.96 -46.65
CA LYS A 23 -9.99 3.22 -47.17
C LYS A 23 -10.96 3.93 -48.12
N ARG A 24 -11.54 3.19 -49.08
CA ARG A 24 -12.55 3.75 -50.01
C ARG A 24 -13.83 4.19 -49.31
N GLU A 25 -14.26 3.48 -48.26
CA GLU A 25 -15.43 3.88 -47.46
C GLU A 25 -15.20 5.20 -46.70
N ILE A 26 -13.98 5.40 -46.19
CA ILE A 26 -13.56 6.64 -45.53
C ILE A 26 -13.51 7.78 -46.56
N GLU A 27 -12.86 7.57 -47.71
CA GLU A 27 -12.78 8.56 -48.81
C GLU A 27 -14.17 9.02 -49.27
N ASN A 28 -15.08 8.07 -49.56
CA ASN A 28 -16.46 8.36 -49.94
C ASN A 28 -17.24 9.16 -48.87
N HIS A 29 -16.91 8.96 -47.59
CA HIS A 29 -17.55 9.71 -46.52
C HIS A 29 -16.97 11.13 -46.40
N LEU A 30 -15.66 11.29 -46.58
CA LEU A 30 -15.00 12.61 -46.56
C LEU A 30 -15.47 13.51 -47.72
N GLU A 31 -15.88 12.94 -48.85
CA GLU A 31 -16.53 13.66 -49.94
C GLU A 31 -17.90 14.24 -49.56
N LYS A 32 -18.66 13.52 -48.71
CA LYS A 32 -20.06 13.84 -48.39
C LYS A 32 -20.23 14.61 -47.08
N CYS A 33 -19.28 14.52 -46.14
CA CYS A 33 -19.38 15.14 -44.82
C CYS A 33 -18.32 16.23 -44.60
N ALA A 34 -18.76 17.49 -44.59
CA ALA A 34 -17.89 18.64 -44.36
C ALA A 34 -17.22 18.62 -42.96
N ALA A 35 -17.96 18.22 -41.91
CA ALA A 35 -17.44 18.18 -40.54
C ALA A 35 -16.30 17.15 -40.38
N CYS A 36 -16.44 15.96 -40.98
CA CYS A 36 -15.38 14.95 -40.96
C CYS A 36 -14.16 15.37 -41.80
N ARG A 37 -14.38 16.07 -42.92
CA ARG A 37 -13.29 16.62 -43.73
C ARG A 37 -12.44 17.61 -42.94
N THR A 38 -13.07 18.58 -42.28
CA THR A 38 -12.37 19.57 -41.45
C THR A 38 -11.60 18.90 -40.30
N ALA A 39 -12.20 17.89 -39.66
CA ALA A 39 -11.51 17.12 -38.62
C ALA A 39 -10.28 16.38 -39.16
N PHE A 40 -10.37 15.79 -40.35
CA PHE A 40 -9.27 15.08 -40.98
C PHE A 40 -8.13 16.03 -41.38
N GLU A 41 -8.46 17.16 -42.01
CA GLU A 41 -7.48 18.20 -42.36
C GLU A 41 -6.77 18.75 -41.12
N SER A 42 -7.49 18.94 -40.01
CA SER A 42 -6.89 19.42 -38.75
C SER A 42 -5.86 18.45 -38.19
N PHE A 43 -6.18 17.15 -38.20
CA PHE A 43 -5.27 16.10 -37.76
C PHE A 43 -4.03 15.99 -38.66
N GLN A 44 -4.23 16.06 -39.98
CA GLN A 44 -3.12 16.04 -40.94
C GLN A 44 -2.16 17.21 -40.74
N ARG A 45 -2.68 18.42 -40.51
CA ARG A 45 -1.83 19.59 -40.22
C ARG A 45 -1.00 19.38 -38.95
N THR A 46 -1.60 18.86 -37.89
CA THR A 46 -0.87 18.56 -36.65
C THR A 46 0.23 17.52 -36.90
N TRP A 47 -0.04 16.45 -37.64
CA TRP A 47 0.98 15.43 -37.95
C TRP A 47 2.12 15.98 -38.81
N GLN A 48 1.84 16.82 -39.80
CA GLN A 48 2.88 17.47 -40.60
C GLN A 48 3.76 18.38 -39.72
N GLN A 49 3.18 19.10 -38.76
CA GLN A 49 3.95 19.93 -37.82
C GLN A 49 4.84 19.11 -36.88
N LEU A 50 4.47 17.87 -36.58
CA LEU A 50 5.30 16.95 -35.78
C LEU A 50 6.45 16.34 -36.59
N ASP A 51 6.24 16.09 -37.89
CA ASP A 51 7.27 15.55 -38.79
C ASP A 51 8.36 16.59 -39.11
N ASP A 52 8.00 17.89 -39.07
CA ASP A 52 8.94 19.00 -39.19
C ASP A 52 9.83 19.20 -37.94
N ILE A 53 9.63 18.41 -36.87
CA ILE A 53 10.52 18.42 -35.70
C ILE A 53 11.83 17.75 -36.11
N ALA A 54 12.88 18.54 -36.25
CA ALA A 54 14.20 18.05 -36.62
C ALA A 54 14.68 16.94 -35.68
N GLU A 55 14.90 15.74 -36.22
CA GLU A 55 15.52 14.66 -35.48
C GLU A 55 16.97 15.05 -35.11
N GLU A 56 17.24 15.17 -33.81
CA GLU A 56 18.56 15.51 -33.32
C GLU A 56 19.46 14.27 -33.40
N LYS A 57 20.38 14.27 -34.37
CA LYS A 57 21.36 13.19 -34.51
C LYS A 57 22.32 13.21 -33.31
N PRO A 58 22.68 12.03 -32.75
CA PRO A 58 23.61 11.97 -31.64
C PRO A 58 24.93 12.65 -32.01
N SER A 59 25.48 13.44 -31.08
CA SER A 59 26.74 14.15 -31.31
C SER A 59 27.86 13.17 -31.67
N GLU A 60 28.79 13.61 -32.52
CA GLU A 60 29.93 12.82 -32.97
C GLU A 60 30.75 12.28 -31.78
N LYS A 61 30.85 13.06 -30.70
CA LYS A 61 31.51 12.68 -29.45
C LYS A 61 30.80 11.53 -28.72
N LEU A 62 29.47 11.50 -28.75
CA LEU A 62 28.69 10.42 -28.14
C LEU A 62 28.82 9.12 -28.94
N ALA A 63 28.90 9.21 -30.27
CA ALA A 63 29.20 8.06 -31.11
C ALA A 63 30.61 7.51 -30.84
N GLU A 64 31.62 8.37 -30.75
CA GLU A 64 33.01 7.99 -30.46
C GLU A 64 33.15 7.29 -29.09
N GLN A 65 32.49 7.83 -28.05
CA GLN A 65 32.46 7.22 -26.72
C GLN A 65 31.84 5.82 -26.73
N PHE A 66 30.76 5.65 -27.49
CA PHE A 66 30.10 4.35 -27.63
C PHE A 66 31.03 3.32 -28.28
N TYR A 67 31.72 3.66 -29.37
CA TYR A 67 32.64 2.73 -30.04
C TYR A 67 33.88 2.42 -29.20
N THR A 68 34.36 3.40 -28.43
CA THR A 68 35.47 3.19 -27.48
C THR A 68 35.09 2.19 -26.40
N MET A 69 33.88 2.32 -25.84
CA MET A 69 33.35 1.36 -24.86
C MET A 69 33.19 -0.04 -25.46
N LEU A 70 32.69 -0.13 -26.71
CA LEU A 70 32.51 -1.39 -27.41
C LEU A 70 33.85 -2.11 -27.64
N ALA A 71 34.89 -1.37 -28.05
CA ALA A 71 36.23 -1.91 -28.26
C ALA A 71 36.84 -2.45 -26.95
N GLY A 72 36.70 -1.70 -25.85
CA GLY A 72 37.14 -2.15 -24.52
C GLY A 72 36.46 -3.43 -24.07
N TYR A 73 35.14 -3.56 -24.31
CA TYR A 73 34.39 -4.78 -23.99
C TYR A 73 34.86 -5.99 -24.81
N GLN A 74 35.08 -5.80 -26.13
CA GLN A 74 35.61 -6.87 -27.00
C GLN A 74 37.02 -7.30 -26.62
N GLN A 75 37.86 -6.38 -26.14
CA GLN A 75 39.21 -6.69 -25.69
C GLN A 75 39.20 -7.50 -24.38
N GLY A 76 38.35 -7.15 -23.42
CA GLY A 76 38.19 -7.93 -22.18
C GLY A 76 37.69 -9.36 -22.43
N LEU A 77 36.86 -9.57 -23.47
CA LEU A 77 36.45 -10.92 -23.90
C LEU A 77 37.61 -11.74 -24.53
N ARG A 78 38.59 -11.08 -25.15
CA ARG A 78 39.77 -11.75 -25.73
C ARG A 78 40.82 -12.10 -24.66
N GLU A 79 41.02 -11.23 -23.68
CA GLU A 79 41.93 -11.47 -22.55
C GLU A 79 41.45 -12.65 -21.69
N THR A 80 40.14 -12.74 -21.41
CA THR A 80 39.54 -13.89 -20.71
C THR A 80 39.63 -15.21 -21.51
N GLN A 81 39.81 -15.16 -22.83
CA GLN A 81 40.00 -16.33 -23.68
C GLN A 81 41.48 -16.79 -23.75
N GLN A 82 42.45 -15.87 -23.54
CA GLN A 82 43.89 -16.19 -23.57
C GLN A 82 44.43 -16.76 -22.23
N GLU A 83 43.78 -16.49 -21.09
CA GLU A 83 44.17 -17.07 -19.79
C GLU A 83 43.83 -18.58 -19.63
N GLY A 84 43.26 -19.20 -20.67
CA GLY A 84 42.94 -20.64 -20.71
C GLY A 84 44.13 -21.59 -20.95
N SER A 85 45.38 -21.10 -20.98
CA SER A 85 46.58 -21.92 -21.24
C SER A 85 47.42 -22.21 -19.97
N TRP A 86 46.78 -22.67 -18.90
CA TRP A 86 47.46 -23.09 -17.65
C TRP A 86 47.42 -24.60 -17.38
N LEU A 87 46.86 -25.39 -18.31
CA LEU A 87 46.70 -26.86 -18.20
C LEU A 87 47.96 -27.65 -18.57
N GLY A 88 49.14 -27.14 -18.19
CA GLY A 88 50.45 -27.70 -18.57
C GLY A 88 51.35 -28.16 -17.42
N PHE A 89 50.98 -28.01 -16.14
CA PHE A 89 51.87 -28.41 -15.02
C PHE A 89 51.13 -29.08 -13.85
N GLY A 90 51.37 -30.40 -13.68
CA GLY A 90 51.34 -31.09 -12.38
C GLY A 90 50.01 -31.17 -11.61
N ARG A 91 49.01 -31.92 -12.13
CA ARG A 91 47.66 -32.14 -11.54
C ARG A 91 47.60 -32.60 -10.06
N LYS A 92 48.68 -33.08 -9.43
CA LYS A 92 48.63 -33.61 -8.05
C LYS A 92 49.02 -32.60 -6.96
N SER A 93 49.83 -31.59 -7.25
CA SER A 93 50.29 -30.60 -6.25
C SER A 93 49.39 -29.36 -6.13
N VAL A 94 48.68 -29.01 -7.20
CA VAL A 94 47.73 -27.89 -7.22
C VAL A 94 46.44 -28.23 -6.47
N ALA A 95 45.92 -29.45 -6.65
CA ALA A 95 44.69 -29.90 -5.98
C ALA A 95 44.83 -29.93 -4.44
N ALA A 96 45.99 -30.37 -3.92
CA ALA A 96 46.26 -30.39 -2.48
C ALA A 96 46.37 -28.98 -1.89
N LYS A 97 47.01 -28.04 -2.59
CA LYS A 97 47.09 -26.63 -2.16
C LYS A 97 45.73 -25.93 -2.22
N LEU A 98 44.94 -26.18 -3.26
CA LEU A 98 43.57 -25.63 -3.38
C LEU A 98 42.64 -26.18 -2.28
N ALA A 99 42.70 -27.49 -2.01
CA ALA A 99 41.89 -28.10 -0.96
C ALA A 99 42.22 -27.55 0.43
N PHE A 100 43.50 -27.30 0.72
CA PHE A 100 43.92 -26.69 1.98
C PHE A 100 43.51 -25.21 2.08
N GLN A 101 43.56 -24.46 0.97
CA GLN A 101 43.11 -23.06 0.97
C GLN A 101 41.58 -22.95 1.16
N LEU A 102 40.80 -23.84 0.55
CA LEU A 102 39.35 -23.87 0.71
C LEU A 102 38.92 -24.30 2.11
N SER A 103 39.63 -25.22 2.77
CA SER A 103 39.30 -25.65 4.13
C SER A 103 39.56 -24.55 5.16
N VAL A 104 40.66 -23.80 5.02
CA VAL A 104 40.96 -22.64 5.87
C VAL A 104 39.92 -21.53 5.66
N ALA A 105 39.56 -21.24 4.41
CA ALA A 105 38.52 -20.26 4.11
C ALA A 105 37.16 -20.67 4.71
N ALA A 106 36.76 -21.94 4.56
CA ALA A 106 35.52 -22.45 5.14
C ALA A 106 35.51 -22.39 6.68
N MET A 107 36.64 -22.68 7.33
CA MET A 107 36.77 -22.55 8.79
C MET A 107 36.66 -21.09 9.25
N LEU A 108 37.29 -20.15 8.56
CA LEU A 108 37.17 -18.72 8.88
C LEU A 108 35.74 -18.22 8.67
N LEU A 109 35.07 -18.66 7.61
CA LEU A 109 33.67 -18.30 7.34
C LEU A 109 32.74 -18.89 8.41
N ALA A 110 32.93 -20.15 8.80
CA ALA A 110 32.15 -20.79 9.85
C ALA A 110 32.39 -20.14 11.22
N ALA A 111 33.63 -19.80 11.55
CA ALA A 111 33.99 -19.09 12.77
C ALA A 111 33.39 -17.68 12.78
N GLY A 112 33.51 -16.93 11.68
CA GLY A 112 32.91 -15.60 11.53
C GLY A 112 31.39 -15.63 11.59
N PHE A 113 30.76 -16.65 11.00
CA PHE A 113 29.31 -16.85 11.05
C PHE A 113 28.82 -17.20 12.46
N MET A 114 29.54 -18.09 13.17
CA MET A 114 29.26 -18.42 14.58
C MET A 114 29.43 -17.22 15.51
N LEU A 115 30.52 -16.46 15.36
CA LEU A 115 30.72 -15.20 16.08
C LEU A 115 29.62 -14.18 15.75
N GLY A 116 29.25 -14.05 14.48
CA GLY A 116 28.19 -13.15 14.04
C GLY A 116 26.83 -13.49 14.65
N ILE A 117 26.48 -14.78 14.75
CA ILE A 117 25.25 -15.23 15.43
C ILE A 117 25.33 -14.94 16.93
N ALA A 118 26.45 -15.24 17.59
CA ALA A 118 26.63 -15.00 19.02
C ALA A 118 26.54 -13.51 19.38
N VAL A 119 27.12 -12.62 18.57
CA VAL A 119 27.03 -11.17 18.74
C VAL A 119 25.62 -10.65 18.45
N ARG A 120 24.95 -11.17 17.41
CA ARG A 120 23.57 -10.79 17.07
C ARG A 120 22.56 -11.18 18.15
N SER A 121 22.76 -12.31 18.84
CA SER A 121 21.89 -12.70 19.95
C SER A 121 21.97 -11.75 21.15
N GLY A 122 23.12 -11.12 21.41
CA GLY A 122 23.27 -10.12 22.48
C GLY A 122 22.55 -8.81 22.16
N SER A 123 22.74 -8.29 20.94
CA SER A 123 22.14 -7.01 20.50
C SER A 123 20.61 -7.05 20.37
N ARG A 124 20.01 -8.21 20.06
CA ARG A 124 18.55 -8.32 19.91
C ARG A 124 17.81 -8.10 21.23
N GLY A 125 18.42 -8.46 22.36
CA GLY A 125 17.87 -8.21 23.69
C GLY A 125 17.84 -6.72 24.02
N GLU A 126 18.92 -6.00 23.74
CA GLU A 126 19.03 -4.55 23.99
C GLU A 126 18.04 -3.75 23.12
N VAL A 127 17.89 -4.09 21.84
CA VAL A 127 16.94 -3.40 20.95
C VAL A 127 15.48 -3.69 21.35
N ALA A 128 15.15 -4.92 21.75
CA ALA A 128 13.82 -5.26 22.23
C ALA A 128 13.49 -4.56 23.56
N GLN A 129 14.47 -4.45 24.46
CA GLN A 129 14.33 -3.73 25.72
C GLN A 129 14.13 -2.23 25.50
N LEU A 130 14.92 -1.60 24.61
CA LEU A 130 14.77 -0.20 24.23
C LEU A 130 13.42 0.07 23.53
N ALA A 131 12.94 -0.85 22.68
CA ALA A 131 11.64 -0.74 22.04
C ALA A 131 10.50 -0.80 23.07
N GLY A 132 10.57 -1.71 24.04
CA GLY A 132 9.61 -1.78 25.14
C GLY A 132 9.61 -0.53 26.01
N GLU A 133 10.78 0.01 26.34
CA GLU A 133 10.89 1.23 27.15
C GLU A 133 10.30 2.47 26.43
N LEU A 134 10.46 2.55 25.10
CA LEU A 134 9.80 3.59 24.29
C LEU A 134 8.27 3.44 24.27
N ASP A 135 7.74 2.22 24.23
CA ASP A 135 6.30 1.97 24.27
C ASP A 135 5.71 2.30 25.65
N ASP A 136 6.40 1.95 26.74
CA ASP A 136 6.03 2.34 28.11
C ASP A 136 5.99 3.87 28.27
N MET A 137 6.99 4.57 27.73
CA MET A 137 7.03 6.04 27.72
C MET A 137 5.85 6.63 26.94
N ARG A 138 5.52 6.08 25.76
CA ARG A 138 4.37 6.52 24.97
C ARG A 138 3.05 6.28 25.69
N GLN A 139 2.90 5.12 26.34
CA GLN A 139 1.73 4.81 27.14
C GLN A 139 1.55 5.80 28.29
N MET A 140 2.62 6.15 29.01
CA MET A 140 2.55 7.15 30.09
C MET A 140 2.16 8.55 29.58
N VAL A 141 2.74 9.00 28.46
CA VAL A 141 2.38 10.30 27.85
C VAL A 141 0.91 10.30 27.45
N MET A 142 0.44 9.23 26.80
CA MET A 142 -0.95 9.06 26.42
C MET A 142 -1.89 9.16 27.64
N LEU A 143 -1.65 8.36 28.68
CA LEU A 143 -2.47 8.33 29.88
C LEU A 143 -2.46 9.68 30.63
N SER A 144 -1.35 10.41 30.59
CA SER A 144 -1.25 11.76 31.14
C SER A 144 -2.09 12.76 30.34
N MET A 145 -2.00 12.73 29.01
CA MET A 145 -2.77 13.60 28.12
C MET A 145 -4.28 13.33 28.21
N LEU A 146 -4.70 12.07 28.39
CA LEU A 146 -6.11 11.70 28.62
C LEU A 146 -6.71 12.35 29.88
N LYS A 147 -5.88 12.70 30.87
CA LYS A 147 -6.33 13.36 32.10
C LYS A 147 -6.40 14.89 31.99
N GLN A 148 -5.99 15.48 30.87
CA GLN A 148 -5.96 16.94 30.71
C GLN A 148 -7.35 17.52 30.42
N GLN A 149 -7.56 18.78 30.78
CA GLN A 149 -8.86 19.46 30.61
C GLN A 149 -9.23 19.70 29.14
N SER A 150 -8.25 19.89 28.26
CA SER A 150 -8.50 20.18 26.85
C SER A 150 -8.95 18.93 26.09
N SER A 151 -10.07 19.05 25.37
CA SER A 151 -10.51 17.99 24.45
C SER A 151 -9.52 17.71 23.31
N ALA A 152 -8.71 18.69 22.92
CA ALA A 152 -7.68 18.51 21.89
C ALA A 152 -6.55 17.59 22.37
N ASP A 153 -6.10 17.78 23.61
CA ASP A 153 -5.03 16.96 24.20
C ASP A 153 -5.50 15.52 24.40
N ARG A 154 -6.74 15.32 24.86
CA ARG A 154 -7.33 13.97 24.98
C ARG A 154 -7.54 13.28 23.63
N LEU A 155 -7.95 14.03 22.58
CA LEU A 155 -7.99 13.50 21.22
C LEU A 155 -6.62 13.09 20.70
N GLN A 156 -5.60 13.92 20.94
CA GLN A 156 -4.23 13.61 20.56
C GLN A 156 -3.71 12.37 21.31
N ALA A 157 -4.05 12.22 22.58
CA ALA A 157 -3.76 11.02 23.36
C ALA A 157 -4.36 9.78 22.69
N ILE A 158 -5.63 9.81 22.31
CA ILE A 158 -6.27 8.69 21.61
C ILE A 158 -5.54 8.36 20.31
N ASN A 159 -5.07 9.34 19.55
CA ASN A 159 -4.30 9.06 18.33
C ASN A 159 -2.99 8.30 18.63
N TYR A 160 -2.33 8.59 19.76
CA TYR A 160 -1.13 7.83 20.17
C TYR A 160 -1.42 6.37 20.51
N SER A 161 -2.66 6.03 20.91
CA SER A 161 -3.03 4.62 21.18
C SER A 161 -2.84 3.70 19.97
N SER A 162 -2.91 4.24 18.75
CA SER A 162 -2.64 3.49 17.52
C SER A 162 -1.16 3.19 17.26
N MET A 163 -0.26 3.83 18.01
CA MET A 163 1.20 3.73 17.85
C MET A 163 1.86 2.84 18.92
N VAL A 164 1.08 2.26 19.82
CA VAL A 164 1.53 1.39 20.91
C VAL A 164 0.85 0.03 20.78
N GLU A 165 1.50 -1.03 21.26
CA GLU A 165 0.87 -2.35 21.29
C GLU A 165 -0.42 -2.35 22.12
N PRO A 166 -1.51 -2.99 21.64
CA PRO A 166 -2.75 -3.10 22.40
C PRO A 166 -2.54 -3.81 23.75
N CYS A 167 -2.75 -3.10 24.85
CA CYS A 167 -2.63 -3.63 26.21
C CYS A 167 -3.84 -3.29 27.08
N GLU A 168 -3.91 -3.92 28.27
CA GLU A 168 -5.04 -3.80 29.20
C GLU A 168 -5.28 -2.36 29.67
N ASP A 169 -4.21 -1.63 29.98
CA ASP A 169 -4.31 -0.25 30.47
C ASP A 169 -4.87 0.69 29.40
N ILE A 170 -4.43 0.54 28.15
CA ILE A 170 -4.95 1.30 27.01
C ILE A 170 -6.42 0.98 26.80
N ARG A 171 -6.78 -0.31 26.84
CA ARG A 171 -8.17 -0.76 26.70
C ARG A 171 -9.08 -0.14 27.77
N ALA A 172 -8.68 -0.25 29.04
CA ALA A 172 -9.44 0.29 30.17
C ALA A 172 -9.58 1.82 30.09
N ALA A 173 -8.50 2.53 29.72
CA ALA A 173 -8.53 3.98 29.55
C ALA A 173 -9.45 4.41 28.40
N LEU A 174 -9.42 3.72 27.27
CA LEU A 174 -10.31 4.00 26.13
C LEU A 174 -11.77 3.69 26.46
N GLN A 175 -12.06 2.55 27.11
CA GLN A 175 -13.42 2.23 27.58
C GLN A 175 -13.97 3.31 28.52
N TYR A 176 -13.18 3.71 29.53
CA TYR A 176 -13.54 4.78 30.44
C TYR A 176 -13.80 6.11 29.70
N THR A 177 -12.99 6.41 28.68
CA THR A 177 -13.13 7.62 27.86
C THR A 177 -14.43 7.61 27.06
N VAL A 178 -14.83 6.46 26.47
CA VAL A 178 -16.11 6.32 25.75
C VAL A 178 -17.30 6.59 26.67
N GLU A 179 -17.22 6.17 27.92
CA GLU A 179 -18.32 6.30 28.88
C GLU A 179 -18.42 7.73 29.45
N THR A 180 -17.28 8.33 29.81
CA THR A 180 -17.26 9.50 30.70
C THR A 180 -16.84 10.81 30.04
N ASP A 181 -16.22 10.79 28.86
CA ASP A 181 -15.68 12.04 28.29
C ASP A 181 -16.81 13.01 27.91
N PRO A 182 -16.75 14.27 28.38
CA PRO A 182 -17.80 15.25 28.09
C PRO A 182 -17.84 15.64 26.60
N ASN A 183 -16.77 15.43 25.84
CA ASN A 183 -16.71 15.78 24.43
C ASN A 183 -17.05 14.57 23.55
N THR A 184 -18.14 14.69 22.79
CA THR A 184 -18.62 13.67 21.85
C THR A 184 -17.55 13.22 20.84
N ASN A 185 -16.71 14.12 20.34
CA ASN A 185 -15.66 13.75 19.37
C ASN A 185 -14.56 12.90 20.03
N VAL A 186 -14.24 13.17 21.29
CA VAL A 186 -13.28 12.34 22.07
C VAL A 186 -13.86 10.94 22.25
N ARG A 187 -15.15 10.81 22.63
CA ARG A 187 -15.84 9.52 22.75
C ARG A 187 -15.84 8.73 21.43
N LEU A 188 -16.14 9.40 20.31
CA LEU A 188 -16.09 8.80 18.97
C LEU A 188 -14.69 8.29 18.62
N ALA A 189 -13.66 9.10 18.87
CA ALA A 189 -12.28 8.70 18.62
C ALA A 189 -11.87 7.51 19.49
N ALA A 190 -12.23 7.52 20.77
CA ALA A 190 -11.92 6.43 21.70
C ALA A 190 -12.58 5.12 21.27
N LEU A 191 -13.84 5.18 20.83
CA LEU A 191 -14.56 4.01 20.33
C LEU A 191 -13.93 3.42 19.05
N ARG A 192 -13.41 4.27 18.16
CA ARG A 192 -12.65 3.82 16.97
C ARG A 192 -11.32 3.19 17.35
N ALA A 193 -10.63 3.74 18.34
CA ALA A 193 -9.39 3.20 18.87
C ALA A 193 -9.59 1.86 19.58
N LEU A 194 -10.81 1.50 19.98
CA LEU A 194 -11.13 0.19 20.58
C LEU A 194 -11.27 -0.95 19.56
N ARG A 195 -11.23 -0.69 18.24
CA ARG A 195 -11.38 -1.74 17.21
C ARG A 195 -10.40 -2.93 17.36
N PRO A 196 -9.11 -2.75 17.71
CA PRO A 196 -8.21 -3.88 17.98
C PRO A 196 -8.68 -4.81 19.10
N PHE A 197 -9.56 -4.33 20.00
CA PHE A 197 -10.12 -5.06 21.12
C PHE A 197 -11.54 -5.61 20.84
N ALA A 198 -12.05 -5.54 19.60
CA ALA A 198 -13.40 -6.02 19.28
C ALA A 198 -13.60 -7.54 19.53
N GLY A 199 -12.52 -8.32 19.48
CA GLY A 199 -12.52 -9.76 19.80
C GLY A 199 -12.67 -10.08 21.29
N ASP A 200 -12.52 -9.10 22.18
CA ASP A 200 -12.63 -9.30 23.63
C ASP A 200 -14.09 -9.19 24.12
N ALA A 201 -14.55 -10.19 24.86
CA ALA A 201 -15.95 -10.29 25.29
C ALA A 201 -16.34 -9.18 26.27
N ASP A 202 -15.46 -8.81 27.21
CA ASP A 202 -15.71 -7.74 28.18
C ASP A 202 -15.86 -6.38 27.48
N THR A 203 -14.96 -6.08 26.54
CA THR A 203 -15.02 -4.87 25.72
C THR A 203 -16.31 -4.81 24.93
N ARG A 204 -16.69 -5.90 24.26
CA ARG A 204 -17.97 -5.95 23.52
C ARG A 204 -19.14 -5.65 24.43
N GLN A 205 -19.24 -6.34 25.56
CA GLN A 205 -20.35 -6.20 26.48
C GLN A 205 -20.47 -4.77 27.01
N LYS A 206 -19.36 -4.17 27.44
CA LYS A 206 -19.33 -2.78 27.92
C LYS A 206 -19.79 -1.80 26.85
N ILE A 207 -19.24 -1.88 25.64
CA ILE A 207 -19.59 -0.97 24.55
C ILE A 207 -21.06 -1.11 24.14
N ILE A 208 -21.57 -2.34 24.02
CA ILE A 208 -22.98 -2.59 23.72
C ILE A 208 -23.88 -2.03 24.83
N SER A 209 -23.56 -2.28 26.09
CA SER A 209 -24.34 -1.80 27.24
C SER A 209 -24.36 -0.27 27.38
N SER A 210 -23.34 0.40 26.82
CA SER A 210 -23.27 1.86 26.82
C SER A 210 -24.22 2.50 25.80
N PHE A 211 -24.71 1.77 24.80
CA PHE A 211 -25.49 2.30 23.67
C PHE A 211 -26.65 3.22 24.08
N SER A 212 -27.49 2.77 25.02
CA SER A 212 -28.65 3.53 25.50
C SER A 212 -28.27 4.72 26.39
N GLN A 213 -27.05 4.73 26.94
CA GLN A 213 -26.53 5.83 27.75
C GLN A 213 -25.93 6.95 26.89
N GLN A 214 -25.62 6.67 25.62
CA GLN A 214 -25.03 7.66 24.73
C GLN A 214 -26.09 8.63 24.21
N THR A 215 -25.94 9.90 24.57
CA THR A 215 -26.85 10.98 24.15
C THR A 215 -26.67 11.42 22.69
N SER A 216 -25.56 11.04 22.04
CA SER A 216 -25.26 11.45 20.67
C SER A 216 -25.62 10.34 19.67
N PRO A 217 -26.50 10.62 18.67
CA PRO A 217 -26.79 9.68 17.59
C PRO A 217 -25.55 9.24 16.81
N LEU A 218 -24.54 10.10 16.69
CA LEU A 218 -23.28 9.77 16.01
C LEU A 218 -22.48 8.72 16.78
N VAL A 219 -22.46 8.79 18.12
CA VAL A 219 -21.77 7.80 18.95
C VAL A 219 -22.51 6.46 18.87
N GLN A 220 -23.84 6.48 18.90
CA GLN A 220 -24.66 5.27 18.70
C GLN A 220 -24.40 4.61 17.34
N ILE A 221 -24.28 5.40 16.27
CA ILE A 221 -23.89 4.92 14.93
C ILE A 221 -22.50 4.25 14.96
N GLU A 222 -21.52 4.86 15.61
CA GLU A 222 -20.19 4.26 15.71
C GLU A 222 -20.20 2.97 16.57
N ILE A 223 -21.09 2.85 17.56
CA ILE A 223 -21.29 1.60 18.32
C ILE A 223 -21.86 0.52 17.39
N ILE A 224 -22.79 0.85 16.51
CA ILE A 224 -23.30 -0.09 15.50
C ILE A 224 -22.18 -0.58 14.58
N ASP A 225 -21.30 0.33 14.14
CA ASP A 225 -20.14 -0.03 13.32
C ASP A 225 -19.10 -0.87 14.07
N PHE A 226 -18.98 -0.69 15.38
CA PHE A 226 -18.20 -1.56 16.26
C PHE A 226 -18.84 -2.95 16.39
N ILE A 227 -20.16 -3.03 16.59
CA ILE A 227 -20.91 -4.30 16.69
C ILE A 227 -20.71 -5.14 15.42
N ARG A 228 -20.61 -4.52 14.24
CA ARG A 228 -20.35 -5.21 12.97
C ARG A 228 -19.08 -6.10 12.99
N GLN A 229 -18.10 -5.79 13.84
CA GLN A 229 -16.83 -6.51 13.95
C GLN A 229 -16.87 -7.66 14.97
N THR A 230 -18.03 -7.93 15.57
CA THR A 230 -18.21 -8.96 16.60
C THR A 230 -18.67 -10.29 15.99
N GLU A 231 -18.74 -11.36 16.80
CA GLU A 231 -19.08 -12.71 16.32
C GLU A 231 -20.53 -12.84 15.84
N ASN A 232 -21.49 -12.17 16.50
CA ASN A 232 -22.93 -12.27 16.20
C ASN A 232 -23.59 -10.89 15.99
N PRO A 233 -23.17 -10.14 14.95
CA PRO A 233 -23.59 -8.76 14.77
C PRO A 233 -25.08 -8.65 14.43
N ALA A 234 -25.63 -9.57 13.64
CA ALA A 234 -27.01 -9.49 13.16
C ALA A 234 -28.05 -9.61 14.29
N GLU A 235 -27.83 -10.51 15.25
CA GLU A 235 -28.73 -10.70 16.39
C GLU A 235 -28.80 -9.45 17.26
N LEU A 236 -27.62 -8.90 17.62
CA LEU A 236 -27.52 -7.67 18.41
C LEU A 236 -28.17 -6.47 17.71
N LEU A 237 -27.94 -6.32 16.40
CA LEU A 237 -28.52 -5.23 15.63
C LEU A 237 -30.04 -5.34 15.51
N HIS A 238 -30.60 -6.55 15.42
CA HIS A 238 -32.05 -6.74 15.42
C HIS A 238 -32.68 -6.38 16.78
N LEU A 239 -32.01 -6.67 17.90
CA LEU A 239 -32.47 -6.23 19.22
C LEU A 239 -32.52 -4.71 19.33
N LEU A 240 -31.46 -4.02 18.86
CA LEU A 240 -31.41 -2.55 18.84
C LEU A 240 -32.40 -1.93 17.85
N GLU A 241 -32.75 -2.61 16.75
CA GLU A 241 -33.73 -2.13 15.77
C GLU A 241 -35.15 -2.05 16.37
N GLN A 242 -35.47 -2.95 17.32
CA GLN A 242 -36.80 -3.04 17.94
C GLN A 242 -37.03 -2.00 19.03
N ASP A 243 -35.98 -1.38 19.55
CA ASP A 243 -36.08 -0.32 20.55
C ASP A 243 -36.76 0.93 19.95
N GLU A 244 -37.88 1.37 20.54
CA GLU A 244 -38.66 2.51 20.06
C GLU A 244 -37.97 3.86 20.32
N ASP A 245 -37.12 3.94 21.35
CA ASP A 245 -36.45 5.16 21.79
C ASP A 245 -35.25 5.53 20.91
N VAL A 246 -34.84 4.63 20.00
CA VAL A 246 -33.73 4.86 19.08
C VAL A 246 -34.06 5.92 18.03
N HIS A 247 -33.20 6.94 17.96
CA HIS A 247 -33.30 8.03 16.99
C HIS A 247 -33.39 7.51 15.54
N ASN A 248 -34.22 8.15 14.70
CA ASN A 248 -34.52 7.69 13.34
C ASN A 248 -33.25 7.45 12.48
N ALA A 249 -32.28 8.38 12.51
CA ALA A 249 -31.02 8.23 11.79
C ALA A 249 -30.23 6.97 12.21
N VAL A 250 -30.25 6.64 13.50
CA VAL A 250 -29.58 5.44 14.05
C VAL A 250 -30.32 4.20 13.58
N ARG A 251 -31.65 4.19 13.62
CA ARG A 251 -32.49 3.09 13.10
C ARG A 251 -32.26 2.84 11.61
N GLN A 252 -32.13 3.90 10.81
CA GLN A 252 -31.79 3.78 9.39
C GLN A 252 -30.41 3.14 9.20
N HIS A 253 -29.43 3.54 10.01
CA HIS A 253 -28.09 2.96 9.98
C HIS A 253 -28.06 1.48 10.38
N ILE A 254 -28.84 1.08 11.40
CA ILE A 254 -29.02 -0.32 11.80
C ILE A 254 -29.55 -1.14 10.62
N LYS A 255 -30.66 -0.69 9.99
CA LYS A 255 -31.26 -1.37 8.82
C LYS A 255 -30.28 -1.51 7.66
N TRP A 256 -29.54 -0.45 7.37
CA TRP A 256 -28.50 -0.47 6.34
C TRP A 256 -27.41 -1.49 6.66
N THR A 257 -26.93 -1.53 7.91
CA THR A 257 -25.88 -2.46 8.38
C THR A 257 -26.33 -3.92 8.33
N ILE A 258 -27.56 -4.22 8.76
CA ILE A 258 -28.14 -5.57 8.63
C ILE A 258 -28.22 -5.98 7.15
N GLY A 259 -28.59 -5.06 6.27
CA GLY A 259 -28.68 -5.30 4.82
C GLY A 259 -27.34 -5.50 4.11
N THR A 260 -26.23 -4.99 4.66
CA THR A 260 -24.87 -5.24 4.13
C THR A 260 -24.34 -6.59 4.63
N LEU A 261 -24.55 -6.94 5.90
CA LEU A 261 -24.14 -8.24 6.45
C LEU A 261 -24.74 -9.43 5.70
N LYS A 262 -26.01 -9.35 5.27
CA LYS A 262 -26.66 -10.40 4.46
C LYS A 262 -26.04 -10.59 3.06
N ARG A 263 -25.42 -9.53 2.51
CA ARG A 263 -24.76 -9.59 1.21
C ARG A 263 -23.35 -10.19 1.31
N ASP A 264 -22.66 -9.93 2.41
CA ASP A 264 -21.31 -10.43 2.65
C ASP A 264 -21.29 -11.94 3.01
N SER A 265 -22.43 -12.53 3.39
CA SER A 265 -22.58 -13.95 3.73
C SER A 265 -23.06 -14.84 2.57
N LEU A 266 -23.22 -14.29 1.36
CA LEU A 266 -23.60 -14.99 0.13
C LEU A 266 -22.36 -15.16 -0.78
#